data_AF-A0A832JDQ5-F1
#
_entry.id   AF-A0A832JDQ5-F1
#
_cell.length_a   1.000
_cell.length_b   1.000
_cell.length_c   1.000
_cell.angle_alpha   90.00
_cell.angle_beta   90.00
_cell.angle_gamma   90.00
#
_symmetry.space_group_name_H-M   'P 1'
#
loop_
_entity.id
_entity.type
_entity.pdbx_description
1 polymer ?
#
loop_
_entity_poly.entity_id
_entity_poly.type
_entity_poly.pdbx_seq_one_letter_code
_entity_poly.pdbx_strand_id
1 'polypeptide(L)'
;LRVVRILQEIRDHPDADTQWLSSLMRSLQEPHLLVLAALLHDAGKVVRGRDHTEAGVEIAQEICRRLGVFGEQRDLVVFLVREHLLMSRTSRLRSLALPETIERFLSHIPNALALDMLYLLTYADNSAVGPNVLRDVEKRLLQELYELAKMEFLNREQEALGLPRKARLEQALRWVERELSLSQLPQEEVRQHLQAMPTNYVLNTPPEEIALHIRCIARLPEEKVVVSCRTPKRANYTEVVVCLYDRPGVLRDIAGALALNNVDIYLAQLDNRLTEPRISITTLWVDDHGQPVTERRLSQMVEDLRAVLLQEKSVEELLRQRRSGLEERVRLDAVEVRNDLSRSHTVIQFRAQDQVGLLYLLCRAITSLNLDIFTAKVTTWRGMAEDAFYVTDLQGRKLPDEACEELEQQLRARLEMAPQREAVA
;
A
#
# COMPACT_ATOMS: atom_id res chain seq x y z
N LEU A 1 -20.10 -20.34 0.20
CA LEU A 1 -21.45 -19.70 0.20
C LEU A 1 -21.45 -18.25 0.68
N ARG A 2 -20.64 -17.85 1.67
CA ARG A 2 -20.62 -16.46 2.18
C ARG A 2 -20.22 -15.41 1.11
N VAL A 3 -19.22 -15.69 0.28
CA VAL A 3 -18.81 -14.83 -0.85
C VAL A 3 -19.99 -14.56 -1.80
N VAL A 4 -20.71 -15.61 -2.22
CA VAL A 4 -21.89 -15.47 -3.08
C VAL A 4 -22.98 -14.61 -2.43
N ARG A 5 -23.22 -14.80 -1.13
CA ARG A 5 -24.19 -13.98 -0.38
C ARG A 5 -23.79 -12.49 -0.41
N ILE A 6 -22.52 -12.19 -0.22
CA ILE A 6 -22.02 -10.80 -0.27
C ILE A 6 -22.16 -10.21 -1.67
N LEU A 7 -21.87 -10.98 -2.73
CA LEU A 7 -22.12 -10.52 -4.11
C LEU A 7 -23.60 -10.23 -4.37
N GLN A 8 -24.51 -11.03 -3.79
CA GLN A 8 -25.95 -10.78 -3.85
C GLN A 8 -26.35 -9.54 -3.06
N GLU A 9 -25.83 -9.36 -1.85
CA GLU A 9 -26.05 -8.17 -1.02
C GLU A 9 -25.60 -6.89 -1.75
N ILE A 10 -24.41 -6.89 -2.36
CA ILE A 10 -23.91 -5.77 -3.18
C ILE A 10 -24.87 -5.43 -4.33
N ARG A 11 -25.46 -6.44 -4.97
CA ARG A 11 -26.37 -6.23 -6.11
C ARG A 11 -27.76 -5.75 -5.68
N ASP A 12 -28.31 -6.34 -4.64
CA ASP A 12 -29.74 -6.24 -4.31
C ASP A 12 -30.00 -5.24 -3.17
N HIS A 13 -29.03 -5.04 -2.27
CA HIS A 13 -29.15 -4.19 -1.08
C HIS A 13 -27.86 -3.36 -0.83
N PRO A 14 -27.44 -2.50 -1.77
CA PRO A 14 -26.27 -1.67 -1.56
C PRO A 14 -26.48 -0.65 -0.44
N ASP A 15 -25.46 -0.47 0.37
CA ASP A 15 -25.31 0.67 1.27
C ASP A 15 -24.54 1.81 0.57
N ALA A 16 -24.27 2.89 1.31
CA ALA A 16 -23.57 4.05 0.77
C ALA A 16 -22.17 3.71 0.24
N ASP A 17 -21.46 2.77 0.87
CA ASP A 17 -20.08 2.41 0.54
C ASP A 17 -20.01 1.43 -0.64
N THR A 18 -21.05 0.62 -0.83
CA THR A 18 -21.15 -0.42 -1.88
C THR A 18 -21.99 0.02 -3.08
N GLN A 19 -22.53 1.23 -3.09
CA GLN A 19 -23.36 1.75 -4.18
C GLN A 19 -22.66 1.69 -5.55
N TRP A 20 -21.39 2.06 -5.61
CA TRP A 20 -20.62 2.02 -6.85
C TRP A 20 -20.29 0.58 -7.29
N LEU A 21 -20.06 -0.33 -6.34
CA LEU A 21 -19.92 -1.77 -6.60
C LEU A 21 -21.18 -2.36 -7.20
N SER A 22 -22.33 -1.90 -6.72
CA SER A 22 -23.64 -2.27 -7.24
C SER A 22 -23.79 -1.85 -8.70
N SER A 23 -23.37 -0.62 -9.03
CA SER A 23 -23.34 -0.14 -10.42
C SER A 23 -22.39 -0.97 -11.29
N LEU A 24 -21.21 -1.33 -10.78
CA LEU A 24 -20.26 -2.21 -11.47
C LEU A 24 -20.87 -3.59 -11.72
N MET A 25 -21.42 -4.23 -10.69
CA MET A 25 -22.11 -5.53 -10.78
C MET A 25 -23.26 -5.52 -11.80
N ARG A 26 -24.05 -4.45 -11.85
CA ARG A 26 -25.18 -4.32 -12.80
C ARG A 26 -24.73 -4.05 -14.23
N SER A 27 -23.51 -3.56 -14.44
CA SER A 27 -22.94 -3.35 -15.77
C SER A 27 -22.44 -4.66 -16.41
N LEU A 28 -22.25 -5.72 -15.62
CA LEU A 28 -21.81 -7.02 -16.12
C LEU A 28 -22.91 -7.67 -16.97
N GLN A 29 -22.58 -8.08 -18.20
CA GLN A 29 -23.47 -8.83 -19.08
C GLN A 29 -23.71 -10.25 -18.55
N GLU A 30 -22.68 -10.88 -17.98
CA GLU A 30 -22.69 -12.29 -17.56
C GLU A 30 -22.32 -12.47 -16.07
N PRO A 31 -23.09 -11.88 -15.13
CA PRO A 31 -22.77 -11.93 -13.69
C PRO A 31 -22.82 -13.35 -13.10
N HIS A 32 -23.50 -14.28 -13.79
CA HIS A 32 -23.56 -15.69 -13.40
C HIS A 32 -22.18 -16.38 -13.46
N LEU A 33 -21.26 -15.93 -14.33
CA LEU A 33 -19.89 -16.44 -14.39
C LEU A 33 -19.08 -16.03 -13.16
N LEU A 34 -19.27 -14.81 -12.66
CA LEU A 34 -18.68 -14.34 -11.41
C LEU A 34 -19.21 -15.15 -10.21
N VAL A 35 -20.51 -15.44 -10.18
CA VAL A 35 -21.10 -16.30 -9.12
C VAL A 35 -20.53 -17.72 -9.18
N LEU A 36 -20.36 -18.28 -10.38
CA LEU A 36 -19.72 -19.59 -10.56
C LEU A 36 -18.27 -19.57 -10.07
N ALA A 37 -17.48 -18.56 -10.46
CA ALA A 37 -16.12 -18.39 -9.96
C ALA A 37 -16.09 -18.24 -8.43
N ALA A 38 -17.01 -17.48 -7.84
CA ALA A 38 -17.11 -17.31 -6.39
C ALA A 38 -17.45 -18.63 -5.64
N LEU A 39 -18.15 -19.56 -6.26
CA LEU A 39 -18.35 -20.90 -5.70
C LEU A 39 -17.08 -21.77 -5.77
N LEU A 40 -16.23 -21.52 -6.76
CA LEU A 40 -15.11 -22.38 -7.12
C LEU A 40 -13.72 -21.86 -6.71
N HIS A 41 -13.59 -20.57 -6.37
CA HIS A 41 -12.30 -19.90 -6.16
C HIS A 41 -11.39 -20.64 -5.17
N ASP A 42 -12.00 -21.22 -4.13
CA ASP A 42 -11.30 -21.95 -3.06
C ASP A 42 -11.45 -23.47 -3.16
N ALA A 43 -12.02 -24.00 -4.25
CA ALA A 43 -12.34 -25.42 -4.39
C ALA A 43 -11.10 -26.32 -4.36
N GLY A 44 -9.91 -25.82 -4.70
CA GLY A 44 -8.69 -26.63 -4.63
C GLY A 44 -8.19 -26.94 -3.21
N LYS A 45 -8.69 -26.24 -2.17
CA LYS A 45 -8.30 -26.49 -0.76
C LYS A 45 -8.65 -27.89 -0.25
N VAL A 46 -9.58 -28.61 -0.90
CA VAL A 46 -9.92 -29.99 -0.53
C VAL A 46 -8.86 -31.00 -0.98
N VAL A 47 -7.99 -30.64 -1.92
CA VAL A 47 -6.96 -31.54 -2.46
C VAL A 47 -5.67 -31.37 -1.67
N ARG A 48 -5.42 -32.27 -0.72
CA ARG A 48 -4.22 -32.24 0.13
C ARG A 48 -2.96 -32.53 -0.69
N GLY A 49 -1.88 -31.79 -0.42
CA GLY A 49 -0.55 -32.04 -0.99
C GLY A 49 -0.33 -31.51 -2.41
N ARG A 50 -1.29 -30.76 -2.97
CA ARG A 50 -1.12 -30.04 -4.24
C ARG A 50 -1.28 -28.54 -4.02
N ASP A 51 -0.76 -27.75 -4.95
CA ASP A 51 -1.05 -26.31 -4.98
C ASP A 51 -2.56 -26.12 -5.13
N HIS A 52 -3.14 -25.35 -4.20
CA HIS A 52 -4.59 -25.16 -4.14
C HIS A 52 -5.13 -24.44 -5.37
N THR A 53 -4.34 -23.57 -5.99
CA THR A 53 -4.75 -22.83 -7.18
C THR A 53 -4.77 -23.75 -8.39
N GLU A 54 -3.74 -24.58 -8.58
CA GLU A 54 -3.72 -25.58 -9.66
C GLU A 54 -4.87 -26.58 -9.56
N ALA A 55 -5.09 -27.13 -8.36
CA ALA A 55 -6.21 -28.03 -8.11
C ALA A 55 -7.57 -27.33 -8.33
N GLY A 56 -7.69 -26.06 -7.93
CA GLY A 56 -8.88 -25.25 -8.16
C GLY A 56 -9.18 -25.05 -9.65
N VAL A 57 -8.16 -24.81 -10.47
CA VAL A 57 -8.29 -24.67 -11.93
C VAL A 57 -8.80 -25.95 -12.58
N GLU A 58 -8.25 -27.11 -12.23
CA GLU A 58 -8.70 -28.40 -12.76
C GLU A 58 -10.17 -28.66 -12.43
N ILE A 59 -10.56 -28.41 -11.17
CA ILE A 59 -11.95 -28.55 -10.71
C ILE A 59 -12.86 -27.59 -11.48
N ALA A 60 -12.45 -26.33 -11.66
CA ALA A 60 -13.23 -25.34 -12.37
C ALA A 60 -13.45 -25.72 -13.84
N GLN A 61 -12.42 -26.21 -14.53
CA GLN A 61 -12.53 -26.69 -15.91
C GLN A 61 -13.55 -27.82 -16.06
N GLU A 62 -13.50 -28.82 -15.16
CA GLU A 62 -14.43 -29.95 -15.20
C GLU A 62 -15.86 -29.53 -14.88
N ILE A 63 -16.05 -28.64 -13.91
CA ILE A 63 -17.39 -28.12 -13.57
C ILE A 63 -17.97 -27.29 -14.71
N CYS A 64 -17.18 -26.39 -15.32
CA CYS A 64 -17.61 -25.65 -16.51
C CYS A 64 -18.04 -26.58 -17.64
N ARG A 65 -17.26 -27.64 -17.92
CA ARG A 65 -17.61 -28.64 -18.94
C ARG A 65 -18.94 -29.32 -18.66
N ARG A 66 -19.21 -29.69 -17.40
CA ARG A 66 -20.48 -30.33 -16.99
C ARG A 66 -21.68 -29.40 -17.06
N LEU A 67 -21.47 -28.10 -16.83
CA LEU A 67 -22.51 -27.06 -16.88
C LEU A 67 -22.73 -26.50 -18.28
N GLY A 68 -21.96 -26.95 -19.28
CA GLY A 68 -22.07 -26.43 -20.65
C GLY A 68 -21.43 -25.06 -20.87
N VAL A 69 -20.52 -24.64 -19.99
CA VAL A 69 -19.76 -23.38 -20.10
C VAL A 69 -18.47 -23.65 -20.87
N PHE A 70 -18.30 -22.99 -22.02
CA PHE A 70 -17.20 -23.23 -22.95
C PHE A 70 -16.57 -21.92 -23.47
N GLY A 71 -15.45 -22.04 -24.20
CA GLY A 71 -14.79 -20.90 -24.83
C GLY A 71 -14.39 -19.80 -23.84
N GLU A 72 -14.56 -18.55 -24.24
CA GLU A 72 -14.18 -17.37 -23.46
C GLU A 72 -14.83 -17.33 -22.07
N GLN A 73 -16.07 -17.82 -21.93
CA GLN A 73 -16.76 -17.87 -20.64
C GLN A 73 -16.04 -18.81 -19.65
N ARG A 74 -15.62 -19.99 -20.12
CA ARG A 74 -14.86 -20.94 -19.30
C ARG A 74 -13.50 -20.35 -18.94
N ASP A 75 -12.82 -19.75 -19.92
CA ASP A 75 -11.49 -19.20 -19.73
C ASP A 75 -11.52 -18.04 -18.71
N LEU A 76 -12.59 -17.24 -18.70
CA LEU A 76 -12.84 -16.21 -17.70
C LEU A 76 -13.06 -16.80 -16.29
N VAL A 77 -13.89 -17.84 -16.14
CA VAL A 77 -14.10 -18.50 -14.83
C VAL A 77 -12.81 -19.10 -14.32
N VAL A 78 -12.06 -19.80 -15.18
CA VAL A 78 -10.77 -20.41 -14.84
C VAL A 78 -9.75 -19.34 -14.45
N PHE A 79 -9.70 -18.21 -15.16
CA PHE A 79 -8.88 -17.07 -14.79
C PHE A 79 -9.23 -16.55 -13.39
N LEU A 80 -10.52 -16.30 -13.10
CA LEU A 80 -10.95 -15.80 -11.80
C LEU A 80 -10.59 -16.75 -10.66
N VAL A 81 -10.74 -18.07 -10.86
CA VAL A 81 -10.32 -19.08 -9.89
C VAL A 81 -8.81 -19.11 -9.72
N ARG A 82 -8.04 -19.00 -10.81
CA ARG A 82 -6.57 -18.99 -10.75
C ARG A 82 -6.04 -17.77 -10.01
N GLU A 83 -6.54 -16.59 -10.37
CA GLU A 83 -5.98 -15.31 -9.97
C GLU A 83 -6.73 -14.67 -8.78
N HIS A 84 -7.61 -15.39 -8.08
CA HIS A 84 -8.45 -14.82 -7.01
C HIS A 84 -7.64 -14.14 -5.88
N LEU A 85 -6.39 -14.53 -5.65
CA LEU A 85 -5.51 -13.89 -4.66
C LEU A 85 -4.64 -12.77 -5.24
N LEU A 86 -4.56 -12.63 -6.57
CA LEU A 86 -3.65 -11.72 -7.25
C LEU A 86 -3.87 -10.28 -6.79
N MET A 87 -5.12 -9.83 -6.81
CA MET A 87 -5.46 -8.45 -6.47
C MET A 87 -5.22 -8.15 -4.99
N SER A 88 -5.67 -9.04 -4.09
CA SER A 88 -5.45 -8.91 -2.64
C SER A 88 -3.97 -8.92 -2.27
N ARG A 89 -3.16 -9.76 -2.91
CA ARG A 89 -1.69 -9.79 -2.67
C ARG A 89 -1.01 -8.55 -3.23
N THR A 90 -1.40 -8.10 -4.42
CA THR A 90 -0.78 -6.95 -5.08
C THR A 90 -1.05 -5.65 -4.30
N SER A 91 -2.30 -5.40 -3.91
CA SER A 91 -2.65 -4.18 -3.16
C SER A 91 -1.98 -4.10 -1.79
N ARG A 92 -1.75 -5.25 -1.15
CA ARG A 92 -1.12 -5.35 0.18
C ARG A 92 0.41 -5.32 0.13
N LEU A 93 1.03 -6.06 -0.79
CA LEU A 93 2.48 -6.36 -0.74
C LEU A 93 3.32 -5.60 -1.77
N ARG A 94 2.70 -4.78 -2.63
CA ARG A 94 3.40 -4.09 -3.73
C ARG A 94 3.11 -2.60 -3.69
N SER A 95 4.15 -1.80 -3.97
CA SER A 95 3.98 -0.35 -4.08
C SER A 95 3.26 0.00 -5.38
N LEU A 96 2.06 0.58 -5.27
CA LEU A 96 1.26 1.11 -6.38
C LEU A 96 1.84 2.40 -6.96
N ALA A 97 2.79 3.03 -6.25
CA ALA A 97 3.55 4.15 -6.77
C ALA A 97 4.43 3.74 -7.96
N LEU A 98 4.84 2.47 -8.05
CA LEU A 98 5.75 2.02 -9.11
C LEU A 98 4.98 1.57 -10.37
N PRO A 99 5.27 2.15 -11.56
CA PRO A 99 4.60 1.76 -12.81
C PRO A 99 4.76 0.27 -13.13
N GLU A 100 5.92 -0.32 -12.84
CA GLU A 100 6.16 -1.75 -13.09
C GLU A 100 5.23 -2.68 -12.28
N THR A 101 4.72 -2.22 -11.13
CA THR A 101 3.74 -2.97 -10.33
C THR A 101 2.44 -3.10 -11.11
N ILE A 102 1.95 -1.99 -11.67
CA ILE A 102 0.71 -1.96 -12.46
C ILE A 102 0.90 -2.73 -13.77
N GLU A 103 2.04 -2.56 -14.45
CA GLU A 103 2.38 -3.32 -15.65
C GLU A 103 2.35 -4.84 -15.41
N ARG A 104 2.98 -5.30 -14.32
CA ARG A 104 3.01 -6.72 -13.94
C ARG A 104 1.64 -7.23 -13.51
N PHE A 105 0.86 -6.44 -12.79
CA PHE A 105 -0.51 -6.82 -12.42
C PHE A 105 -1.36 -7.03 -13.68
N LEU A 106 -1.30 -6.08 -14.61
CA LEU A 106 -2.05 -6.14 -15.87
C LEU A 106 -1.57 -7.22 -16.83
N SER A 107 -0.31 -7.67 -16.74
CA SER A 107 0.16 -8.78 -17.61
C SER A 107 -0.55 -10.10 -17.33
N HIS A 108 -1.21 -10.23 -16.18
CA HIS A 108 -2.02 -11.39 -15.82
C HIS A 108 -3.50 -11.20 -16.18
N ILE A 109 -3.97 -9.96 -16.38
CA ILE A 109 -5.39 -9.66 -16.56
C ILE A 109 -5.71 -9.59 -18.07
N PRO A 110 -6.59 -10.46 -18.58
CA PRO A 110 -6.87 -10.54 -20.01
C PRO A 110 -7.48 -9.27 -20.60
N ASN A 111 -8.45 -8.67 -19.89
CA ASN A 111 -9.21 -7.52 -20.38
C ASN A 111 -9.93 -6.79 -19.22
N ALA A 112 -10.56 -5.66 -19.55
CA ALA A 112 -11.26 -4.83 -18.57
C ALA A 112 -12.44 -5.54 -17.88
N LEU A 113 -13.14 -6.46 -18.56
CA LEU A 113 -14.23 -7.25 -17.95
C LEU A 113 -13.68 -8.21 -16.88
N ALA A 114 -12.56 -8.86 -17.16
CA ALA A 114 -11.88 -9.74 -16.22
C ALA A 114 -11.38 -8.98 -14.98
N LEU A 115 -10.90 -7.74 -15.14
CA LEU A 115 -10.55 -6.84 -14.03
C LEU A 115 -11.77 -6.56 -13.14
N ASP A 116 -12.90 -6.19 -13.74
CA ASP A 116 -14.13 -5.84 -13.01
C ASP A 116 -14.64 -7.03 -12.18
N MET A 117 -14.66 -8.22 -12.77
CA MET A 117 -15.05 -9.45 -12.07
C MET A 117 -14.04 -9.86 -11.00
N LEU A 118 -12.73 -9.73 -11.25
CA LEU A 118 -11.70 -10.04 -10.26
C LEU A 118 -11.79 -9.10 -9.05
N TYR A 119 -12.06 -7.82 -9.29
CA TYR A 119 -12.26 -6.84 -8.23
C TYR A 119 -13.46 -7.20 -7.34
N LEU A 120 -14.63 -7.46 -7.95
CA LEU A 120 -15.83 -7.84 -7.21
C LEU A 120 -15.64 -9.15 -6.43
N LEU A 121 -14.99 -10.15 -7.04
CA LEU A 121 -14.65 -11.40 -6.37
C LEU A 121 -13.74 -11.17 -5.16
N THR A 122 -12.69 -10.37 -5.32
CA THR A 122 -11.72 -10.06 -4.27
C THR A 122 -12.37 -9.30 -3.12
N TYR A 123 -13.22 -8.31 -3.43
CA TYR A 123 -13.95 -7.55 -2.41
C TYR A 123 -14.87 -8.46 -1.59
N ALA A 124 -15.63 -9.32 -2.26
CA ALA A 124 -16.54 -10.25 -1.60
C ALA A 124 -15.81 -11.33 -0.79
N ASP A 125 -14.68 -11.83 -1.28
CA ASP A 125 -13.85 -12.80 -0.56
C ASP A 125 -13.26 -12.19 0.71
N ASN A 126 -12.59 -11.04 0.60
CA ASN A 126 -12.00 -10.36 1.76
C ASN A 126 -13.07 -10.01 2.82
N SER A 127 -14.27 -9.62 2.38
CA SER A 127 -15.43 -9.36 3.25
C SER A 127 -15.97 -10.64 3.94
N ALA A 128 -15.77 -11.82 3.32
CA ALA A 128 -16.24 -13.09 3.85
C ALA A 128 -15.34 -13.67 4.96
N VAL A 129 -14.06 -13.28 5.02
CA VAL A 129 -13.08 -13.87 5.95
C VAL A 129 -13.29 -13.43 7.40
N GLY A 130 -13.76 -12.20 7.66
CA GLY A 130 -14.05 -11.73 9.02
C GLY A 130 -14.17 -10.20 9.15
N PRO A 131 -14.71 -9.69 10.28
CA PRO A 131 -15.09 -8.27 10.44
C PRO A 131 -13.93 -7.26 10.42
N ASN A 132 -12.67 -7.72 10.49
CA ASN A 132 -11.48 -6.83 10.52
C ASN A 132 -10.50 -7.08 9.37
N VAL A 133 -10.89 -7.87 8.36
CA VAL A 133 -10.01 -8.22 7.24
C VAL A 133 -10.07 -7.18 6.12
N LEU A 134 -11.26 -6.66 5.83
CA LEU A 134 -11.47 -5.60 4.85
C LEU A 134 -11.89 -4.31 5.57
N ARG A 135 -10.92 -3.59 6.13
CA ARG A 135 -11.16 -2.27 6.75
C ARG A 135 -11.10 -1.20 5.67
N ASP A 136 -11.39 0.04 6.03
CA ASP A 136 -11.50 1.14 5.06
C ASP A 136 -10.20 1.41 4.30
N VAL A 137 -9.05 1.18 4.94
CA VAL A 137 -7.73 1.30 4.30
C VAL A 137 -7.51 0.19 3.27
N GLU A 138 -7.85 -1.08 3.58
CA GLU A 138 -7.74 -2.16 2.58
C GLU A 138 -8.71 -1.96 1.41
N LYS A 139 -9.92 -1.46 1.68
CA LYS A 139 -10.87 -1.07 0.61
C LYS A 139 -10.25 0.00 -0.29
N ARG A 140 -9.64 1.02 0.31
CA ARG A 140 -8.96 2.11 -0.42
C ARG A 140 -7.82 1.58 -1.30
N LEU A 141 -6.93 0.74 -0.78
CA LEU A 141 -5.82 0.16 -1.54
C LEU A 141 -6.29 -0.73 -2.69
N LEU A 142 -7.35 -1.52 -2.48
CA LEU A 142 -7.95 -2.33 -3.53
C LEU A 142 -8.58 -1.45 -4.62
N GLN A 143 -9.32 -0.42 -4.21
CA GLN A 143 -9.95 0.52 -5.12
C GLN A 143 -8.91 1.29 -5.93
N GLU A 144 -7.84 1.78 -5.29
CA GLU A 144 -6.72 2.45 -5.95
C GLU A 144 -6.10 1.55 -7.02
N LEU A 145 -5.75 0.30 -6.69
CA LEU A 145 -5.23 -0.66 -7.67
C LEU A 145 -6.20 -0.89 -8.84
N TYR A 146 -7.50 -1.02 -8.54
CA TYR A 146 -8.54 -1.18 -9.57
C TYR A 146 -8.61 0.02 -10.51
N GLU A 147 -8.66 1.23 -9.96
CA GLU A 147 -8.75 2.48 -10.72
C GLU A 147 -7.51 2.68 -11.59
N LEU A 148 -6.32 2.45 -11.05
CA LEU A 148 -5.06 2.51 -11.80
C LEU A 148 -5.05 1.49 -12.96
N ALA A 149 -5.46 0.26 -12.68
CA ALA A 149 -5.54 -0.79 -13.70
C ALA A 149 -6.59 -0.45 -14.78
N LYS A 150 -7.75 0.10 -14.40
CA LYS A 150 -8.83 0.47 -15.31
C LYS A 150 -8.40 1.64 -16.21
N MET A 151 -7.76 2.66 -15.64
CA MET A 151 -7.20 3.78 -16.40
C MET A 151 -6.17 3.28 -17.40
N GLU A 152 -5.32 2.33 -17.02
CA GLU A 152 -4.31 1.79 -17.93
C GLU A 152 -4.91 0.93 -19.06
N PHE A 153 -6.02 0.21 -18.82
CA PHE A 153 -6.77 -0.43 -19.90
C PHE A 153 -7.33 0.60 -20.90
N LEU A 154 -7.96 1.67 -20.41
CA LEU A 154 -8.46 2.76 -21.25
C LEU A 154 -7.33 3.44 -22.04
N ASN A 155 -6.17 3.62 -21.39
CA ASN A 155 -4.98 4.17 -22.02
C ASN A 155 -4.51 3.31 -23.20
N ARG A 156 -4.43 1.99 -23.02
CA ARG A 156 -4.00 1.05 -24.08
C ARG A 156 -4.98 1.00 -25.25
N GLU A 157 -6.29 1.06 -24.96
CA GLU A 157 -7.33 1.14 -25.99
C GLU A 157 -7.21 2.43 -26.80
N GLN A 158 -6.99 3.57 -26.14
CA GLN A 158 -6.79 4.86 -26.81
C GLN A 158 -5.48 4.94 -27.60
N GLU A 159 -4.41 4.32 -27.12
CA GLU A 159 -3.16 4.19 -27.87
C GLU A 159 -3.35 3.38 -29.15
N ALA A 160 -4.10 2.27 -29.08
CA ALA A 160 -4.46 1.48 -30.26
C ALA A 160 -5.28 2.31 -31.28
N LEU A 161 -6.02 3.32 -30.80
CA LEU A 161 -6.75 4.30 -31.63
C LEU A 161 -5.89 5.49 -32.09
N GLY A 162 -4.58 5.49 -31.82
CA GLY A 162 -3.63 6.48 -32.34
C GLY A 162 -3.47 7.75 -31.50
N LEU A 163 -3.98 7.79 -30.26
CA LEU A 163 -3.80 8.93 -29.36
C LEU A 163 -2.44 8.82 -28.60
N PRO A 164 -1.47 9.73 -28.85
CA PRO A 164 -0.14 9.61 -28.27
C PRO A 164 -0.15 9.81 -26.74
N ARG A 165 0.59 8.96 -26.02
CA ARG A 165 0.75 8.98 -24.55
C ARG A 165 1.04 10.37 -23.98
N LYS A 166 1.87 11.15 -24.68
CA LYS A 166 2.22 12.53 -24.28
C LYS A 166 0.99 13.44 -24.20
N ALA A 167 0.09 13.38 -25.18
CA ALA A 167 -1.12 14.20 -25.18
C ALA A 167 -2.06 13.84 -24.02
N ARG A 168 -2.09 12.55 -23.63
CA ARG A 168 -2.87 12.06 -22.48
C ARG A 168 -2.30 12.55 -21.15
N LEU A 169 -0.98 12.49 -20.99
CA LEU A 169 -0.31 13.07 -19.82
C LEU A 169 -0.63 14.57 -19.69
N GLU A 170 -0.56 15.32 -20.79
CA GLU A 170 -0.94 16.74 -20.79
C GLU A 170 -2.42 16.98 -20.46
N GLN A 171 -3.33 16.10 -20.89
CA GLN A 171 -4.75 16.17 -20.50
C GLN A 171 -4.95 15.92 -19.01
N ALA A 172 -4.31 14.89 -18.47
CA ALA A 172 -4.38 14.57 -17.04
C ALA A 172 -3.80 15.70 -16.18
N LEU A 173 -2.64 16.25 -16.56
CA LEU A 173 -2.05 17.41 -15.87
C LEU A 173 -3.01 18.61 -15.87
N ARG A 174 -3.62 18.92 -17.02
CA ARG A 174 -4.61 20.02 -17.11
C ARG A 174 -5.85 19.77 -16.26
N TRP A 175 -6.28 18.52 -16.12
CA TRP A 175 -7.38 18.16 -15.23
C TRP A 175 -7.00 18.39 -13.76
N VAL A 176 -5.83 17.90 -13.33
CA VAL A 176 -5.32 18.13 -11.97
C VAL A 176 -5.17 19.63 -11.67
N GLU A 177 -4.56 20.41 -12.57
CA GLU A 177 -4.43 21.86 -12.41
C GLU A 177 -5.79 22.56 -12.27
N ARG A 178 -6.79 22.11 -13.02
CA ARG A 178 -8.16 22.63 -12.94
C ARG A 178 -8.81 22.30 -11.61
N GLU A 179 -8.73 21.06 -11.14
CA GLU A 179 -9.29 20.67 -9.84
C GLU A 179 -8.58 21.43 -8.70
N LEU A 180 -7.25 21.59 -8.79
CA LEU A 180 -6.47 22.36 -7.82
C LEU A 180 -6.80 23.85 -7.81
N SER A 181 -7.26 24.41 -8.94
CA SER A 181 -7.70 25.82 -9.00
C SER A 181 -8.87 26.13 -8.05
N LEU A 182 -9.62 25.09 -7.65
CA LEU A 182 -10.70 25.20 -6.66
C LEU A 182 -10.18 25.29 -5.21
N SER A 183 -8.89 25.03 -4.97
CA SER A 183 -8.31 24.88 -3.63
C SER A 183 -7.73 26.18 -3.02
N GLN A 184 -7.98 27.35 -3.62
CA GLN A 184 -7.47 28.67 -3.17
C GLN A 184 -5.93 28.74 -3.01
N LEU A 185 -5.19 27.90 -3.74
CA LEU A 185 -3.72 27.88 -3.71
C LEU A 185 -3.11 28.86 -4.72
N PRO A 186 -1.94 29.46 -4.44
CA PRO A 186 -1.20 30.22 -5.44
C PRO A 186 -0.83 29.33 -6.64
N GLN A 187 -1.17 29.76 -7.85
CA GLN A 187 -0.94 28.95 -9.06
C GLN A 187 0.53 28.58 -9.27
N GLU A 188 1.44 29.47 -8.89
CA GLU A 188 2.88 29.20 -9.03
C GLU A 188 3.35 28.08 -8.08
N GLU A 189 2.82 27.99 -6.86
CA GLU A 189 3.12 26.89 -5.93
C GLU A 189 2.61 25.55 -6.47
N VAL A 190 1.39 25.54 -7.04
CA VAL A 190 0.82 24.37 -7.70
C VAL A 190 1.74 23.90 -8.82
N ARG A 191 2.12 24.80 -9.72
CA ARG A 191 2.96 24.47 -10.87
C ARG A 191 4.33 23.95 -10.44
N GLN A 192 4.97 24.59 -9.48
CA GLN A 192 6.26 24.17 -8.94
C GLN A 192 6.19 22.80 -8.27
N HIS A 193 5.10 22.51 -7.54
CA HIS A 193 4.91 21.21 -6.91
C HIS A 193 4.74 20.12 -7.97
N LEU A 194 3.82 20.29 -8.92
CA LEU A 194 3.55 19.29 -9.97
C LEU A 194 4.79 19.00 -10.83
N GLN A 195 5.62 20.01 -11.12
CA GLN A 195 6.88 19.83 -11.86
C GLN A 195 7.97 19.12 -11.06
N ALA A 196 7.97 19.27 -9.74
CA ALA A 196 8.96 18.66 -8.85
C ALA A 196 8.62 17.23 -8.45
N MET A 197 7.38 16.80 -8.64
CA MET A 197 6.90 15.48 -8.27
C MET A 197 7.08 14.46 -9.41
N PRO A 198 7.29 13.18 -9.07
CA PRO A 198 7.21 12.08 -10.03
C PRO A 198 5.86 12.06 -10.78
N THR A 199 5.85 11.68 -12.06
CA THR A 199 4.64 11.67 -12.88
C THR A 199 3.53 10.77 -12.33
N ASN A 200 3.90 9.62 -11.78
CA ASN A 200 2.99 8.68 -11.10
C ASN A 200 2.26 9.33 -9.92
N TYR A 201 2.95 10.12 -9.09
CA TYR A 201 2.30 10.84 -7.99
C TYR A 201 1.20 11.76 -8.53
N VAL A 202 1.51 12.54 -9.57
CA VAL A 202 0.55 13.50 -10.13
C VAL A 202 -0.66 12.83 -10.75
N LEU A 203 -0.49 11.65 -11.34
CA LEU A 203 -1.57 10.90 -11.98
C LEU A 203 -2.43 10.13 -10.98
N ASN A 204 -1.87 9.73 -9.83
CA ASN A 204 -2.48 8.73 -8.96
C ASN A 204 -2.93 9.32 -7.60
N THR A 205 -2.52 10.55 -7.28
CA THR A 205 -2.87 11.19 -6.01
C THR A 205 -4.11 12.07 -6.20
N PRO A 206 -5.16 11.94 -5.36
CA PRO A 206 -6.33 12.78 -5.43
C PRO A 206 -5.98 14.29 -5.33
N PRO A 207 -6.60 15.18 -6.13
CA PRO A 207 -6.30 16.62 -6.10
C PRO A 207 -6.39 17.26 -4.72
N GLU A 208 -7.33 16.82 -3.87
CA GLU A 208 -7.47 17.30 -2.50
C GLU A 208 -6.28 16.95 -1.60
N GLU A 209 -5.63 15.80 -1.84
CA GLU A 209 -4.41 15.39 -1.14
C GLU A 209 -3.20 16.14 -1.67
N ILE A 210 -3.10 16.32 -2.99
CA ILE A 210 -2.08 17.18 -3.60
C ILE A 210 -2.16 18.60 -3.01
N ALA A 211 -3.36 19.15 -2.88
CA ALA A 211 -3.58 20.45 -2.28
C ALA A 211 -3.13 20.50 -0.80
N LEU A 212 -3.36 19.43 -0.04
CA LEU A 212 -2.88 19.32 1.35
C LEU A 212 -1.35 19.30 1.41
N HIS A 213 -0.69 18.55 0.52
CA HIS A 213 0.76 18.48 0.44
C HIS A 213 1.36 19.85 0.10
N ILE A 214 0.79 20.58 -0.86
CA ILE A 214 1.22 21.94 -1.20
C ILE A 214 1.13 22.86 0.02
N ARG A 215 0.01 22.84 0.76
CA ARG A 215 -0.14 23.63 2.01
C ARG A 215 0.89 23.29 3.07
N CYS A 216 1.21 22.01 3.23
CA CYS A 216 2.23 21.58 4.19
C CYS A 216 3.62 22.06 3.76
N ILE A 217 3.93 21.96 2.46
CA ILE A 217 5.21 22.39 1.89
C ILE A 217 5.40 23.91 2.02
N ALA A 218 4.34 24.70 1.82
CA ALA A 218 4.41 26.16 1.95
C ALA A 218 4.86 26.62 3.36
N ARG A 219 4.61 25.80 4.40
CA ARG A 219 4.98 26.07 5.80
C ARG A 219 6.41 25.60 6.16
N LEU A 220 7.03 24.76 5.33
CA LEU A 220 8.35 24.19 5.61
C LEU A 220 9.49 25.20 5.79
N PRO A 221 9.58 26.31 5.03
CA PRO A 221 10.66 27.27 5.19
C PRO A 221 10.79 27.80 6.63
N GLU A 222 9.66 28.02 7.28
CA GLU A 222 9.57 28.51 8.67
C GLU A 222 9.65 27.37 9.68
N GLU A 223 8.87 26.31 9.51
CA GLU A 223 8.70 25.27 10.54
C GLU A 223 9.72 24.13 10.49
N LYS A 224 10.42 23.96 9.36
CA LYS A 224 11.36 22.86 9.01
C LYS A 224 10.78 21.45 8.98
N VAL A 225 9.84 21.14 9.87
CA VAL A 225 9.05 19.92 9.92
C VAL A 225 7.59 20.34 10.09
N VAL A 226 6.72 19.93 9.18
CA VAL A 226 5.30 20.21 9.21
C VAL A 226 4.56 18.90 9.40
N VAL A 227 3.75 18.82 10.44
CA VAL A 227 2.87 17.67 10.69
C VAL A 227 1.43 18.16 10.63
N SER A 228 0.62 17.52 9.78
CA SER A 228 -0.81 17.77 9.65
C SER A 228 -1.57 16.51 10.01
N CYS A 229 -2.53 16.62 10.92
CA CYS A 229 -3.38 15.52 11.35
C CYS A 229 -4.83 15.79 10.94
N ARG A 230 -5.50 14.80 10.36
CA ARG A 230 -6.91 14.87 9.97
C ARG A 230 -7.59 13.55 10.32
N THR A 231 -8.74 13.62 10.99
CA THR A 231 -9.58 12.43 11.23
C THR A 231 -10.83 12.54 10.35
N PRO A 232 -10.93 11.77 9.25
CA PRO A 232 -12.12 11.78 8.40
C PRO A 232 -13.39 11.39 9.18
N LYS A 233 -14.54 11.95 8.80
CA LYS A 233 -15.81 11.61 9.46
C LYS A 233 -16.14 10.14 9.22
N ARG A 234 -16.44 9.40 10.30
CA ARG A 234 -16.74 7.96 10.30
C ARG A 234 -15.57 7.03 9.99
N ALA A 235 -14.35 7.54 9.83
CA ALA A 235 -13.16 6.69 9.76
C ALA A 235 -12.78 6.16 11.14
N ASN A 236 -12.16 4.98 11.15
CA ASN A 236 -11.58 4.36 12.35
C ASN A 236 -10.07 4.64 12.49
N TYR A 237 -9.55 5.62 11.75
CA TYR A 237 -8.15 6.01 11.70
C TYR A 237 -8.00 7.54 11.71
N THR A 238 -6.79 7.99 11.96
CA THR A 238 -6.33 9.37 11.76
C THR A 238 -5.28 9.39 10.65
N GLU A 239 -5.40 10.34 9.75
CA GLU A 239 -4.41 10.61 8.71
C GLU A 239 -3.37 11.59 9.24
N VAL A 240 -2.11 11.27 9.09
CA VAL A 240 -0.98 12.09 9.52
C VAL A 240 -0.08 12.31 8.30
N VAL A 241 0.00 13.55 7.84
CA VAL A 241 0.95 13.97 6.80
C VAL A 241 2.14 14.62 7.47
N VAL A 242 3.33 14.09 7.20
CA VAL A 242 4.61 14.62 7.66
C VAL A 242 5.37 15.13 6.45
N CYS A 243 5.71 16.41 6.45
CA CYS A 243 6.57 17.03 5.45
C CYS A 243 7.85 17.54 6.11
N LEU A 244 8.99 17.31 5.47
CA LEU A 244 10.29 17.86 5.86
C LEU A 244 11.28 17.84 4.70
N TYR A 245 12.37 18.60 4.84
CA TYR A 245 13.51 18.46 3.94
C TYR A 245 14.10 17.05 4.06
N ASP A 246 14.24 16.37 2.92
CA ASP A 246 14.54 14.95 2.88
C ASP A 246 15.95 14.63 3.42
N ARG A 247 16.07 13.49 4.11
CA ARG A 247 17.33 12.97 4.64
C ARG A 247 17.24 11.46 4.89
N PRO A 248 18.36 10.74 4.90
CA PRO A 248 18.35 9.32 5.26
C PRO A 248 17.71 9.06 6.63
N GLY A 249 16.88 8.01 6.71
CA GLY A 249 16.28 7.55 7.96
C GLY A 249 15.00 8.27 8.40
N VAL A 250 14.37 9.09 7.56
CA VAL A 250 13.09 9.76 7.88
C VAL A 250 12.02 8.76 8.32
N LEU A 251 11.81 7.68 7.57
CA LEU A 251 10.79 6.69 7.91
C LEU A 251 11.06 5.99 9.25
N ARG A 252 12.34 5.71 9.56
CA ARG A 252 12.75 5.17 10.86
C ARG A 252 12.35 6.13 11.98
N ASP A 253 12.66 7.41 11.83
CA ASP A 253 12.39 8.43 12.84
C ASP A 253 10.90 8.65 13.06
N ILE A 254 10.11 8.69 11.98
CA ILE A 254 8.64 8.73 12.02
C ILE A 254 8.09 7.51 12.76
N ALA A 255 8.49 6.30 12.34
CA ALA A 255 8.01 5.05 12.94
C ALA A 255 8.36 4.97 14.43
N GLY A 256 9.55 5.42 14.83
CA GLY A 256 9.99 5.46 16.21
C GLY A 256 9.18 6.43 17.07
N ALA A 257 8.90 7.64 16.56
CA ALA A 257 8.07 8.62 17.24
C ALA A 257 6.60 8.16 17.41
N LEU A 258 6.05 7.43 16.43
CA LEU A 258 4.72 6.83 16.54
C LEU A 258 4.70 5.66 17.53
N ALA A 259 5.71 4.79 17.50
CA ALA A 259 5.85 3.68 18.45
C ALA A 259 5.96 4.17 19.91
N LEU A 260 6.68 5.28 20.14
CA LEU A 260 6.78 5.95 21.44
C LEU A 260 5.43 6.40 22.01
N ASN A 261 4.46 6.61 21.14
CA ASN A 261 3.12 7.04 21.47
C ASN A 261 2.11 5.88 21.44
N ASN A 262 2.55 4.62 21.26
CA ASN A 262 1.70 3.43 21.14
C ASN A 262 0.58 3.62 20.10
N VAL A 263 0.96 4.20 18.96
CA VAL A 263 0.10 4.45 17.80
C VAL A 263 0.49 3.44 16.72
N ASP A 264 -0.50 2.70 16.23
CA ASP A 264 -0.30 1.70 15.19
C ASP A 264 -0.34 2.36 13.81
N ILE A 265 0.43 1.82 12.87
CA ILE A 265 0.52 2.31 11.48
C ILE A 265 -0.10 1.26 10.58
N TYR A 266 -1.27 1.57 10.01
CA TYR A 266 -1.93 0.69 9.05
C TYR A 266 -1.34 0.76 7.66
N LEU A 267 -0.94 1.97 7.27
CA LEU A 267 -0.42 2.24 5.94
C LEU A 267 0.49 3.46 6.04
N ALA A 268 1.61 3.40 5.32
CA ALA A 268 2.49 4.53 5.07
C ALA A 268 2.66 4.68 3.55
N GLN A 269 2.50 5.90 3.07
CA GLN A 269 2.81 6.30 1.71
C GLN A 269 3.91 7.34 1.75
N LEU A 270 5.00 7.07 1.03
CA LEU A 270 6.16 7.93 0.95
C LEU A 270 6.25 8.49 -0.47
N ASP A 271 6.18 9.81 -0.56
CA ASP A 271 6.26 10.60 -1.78
C ASP A 271 7.38 11.61 -1.64
N ASN A 272 8.14 11.84 -2.71
CA ASN A 272 9.34 12.71 -2.66
C ASN A 272 9.31 13.73 -3.79
N ARG A 273 9.57 15.01 -3.46
CA ARG A 273 9.96 16.00 -4.47
C ARG A 273 11.40 15.76 -4.88
N LEU A 274 11.62 15.56 -6.18
CA LEU A 274 12.92 15.19 -6.73
C LEU A 274 13.83 16.40 -7.02
N THR A 275 13.29 17.61 -7.01
CA THR A 275 14.04 18.86 -7.20
C THR A 275 14.65 19.35 -5.90
N GLU A 276 15.80 20.01 -5.97
CA GLU A 276 16.43 20.62 -4.78
C GLU A 276 15.68 21.88 -4.30
N PRO A 277 15.54 22.09 -2.97
CA PRO A 277 15.84 21.11 -1.91
C PRO A 277 14.83 19.95 -1.94
N ARG A 278 15.31 18.72 -1.82
CA ARG A 278 14.43 17.54 -1.76
C ARG A 278 13.50 17.61 -0.56
N ILE A 279 12.26 17.18 -0.76
CA ILE A 279 11.23 17.18 0.29
C ILE A 279 10.61 15.80 0.36
N SER A 280 10.63 15.21 1.56
CA SER A 280 9.90 13.99 1.86
C SER A 280 8.50 14.36 2.33
N ILE A 281 7.51 13.67 1.77
CA ILE A 281 6.09 13.76 2.09
C ILE A 281 5.67 12.36 2.49
N THR A 282 5.39 12.16 3.78
CA THR A 282 4.97 10.86 4.30
C THR A 282 3.54 10.96 4.81
N THR A 283 2.63 10.28 4.15
CA THR A 283 1.22 10.17 4.55
C THR A 283 1.01 8.85 5.27
N LEU A 284 0.52 8.91 6.50
CA LEU A 284 0.35 7.76 7.39
C LEU A 284 -1.11 7.67 7.78
N TRP A 285 -1.65 6.46 7.74
CA TRP A 285 -2.94 6.13 8.30
C TRP A 285 -2.69 5.39 9.59
N VAL A 286 -3.01 6.04 10.70
CA VAL A 286 -2.66 5.58 12.04
C VAL A 286 -3.90 5.47 12.91
N ASP A 287 -3.81 4.65 13.94
CA ASP A 287 -4.89 4.46 14.88
C ASP A 287 -4.36 4.14 16.28
N ASP A 288 -5.32 4.11 17.20
CA ASP A 288 -5.16 3.71 18.58
C ASP A 288 -6.11 2.53 18.83
N HIS A 289 -5.60 1.30 18.63
CA HIS A 289 -6.35 0.07 18.85
C HIS A 289 -7.68 -0.01 18.06
N GLY A 290 -7.64 0.38 16.79
CA GLY A 290 -8.79 0.39 15.89
C GLY A 290 -9.69 1.61 16.03
N GLN A 291 -9.28 2.62 16.81
CA GLN A 291 -9.97 3.88 16.96
C GLN A 291 -9.11 5.05 16.50
N PRO A 292 -9.71 6.17 16.06
CA PRO A 292 -8.95 7.38 15.77
C PRO A 292 -8.17 7.87 16.99
N VAL A 293 -6.99 8.42 16.76
CA VAL A 293 -6.14 8.93 17.84
C VAL A 293 -6.78 10.18 18.44
N THR A 294 -6.90 10.20 19.77
CA THR A 294 -7.50 11.35 20.49
C THR A 294 -6.68 12.63 20.32
N GLU A 295 -7.32 13.81 20.34
CA GLU A 295 -6.65 15.11 20.18
C GLU A 295 -5.48 15.31 21.16
N ARG A 296 -5.66 14.91 22.43
CA ARG A 296 -4.59 14.98 23.43
C ARG A 296 -3.37 14.14 23.06
N ARG A 297 -3.60 12.91 22.57
CA ARG A 297 -2.51 12.02 22.13
C ARG A 297 -1.88 12.51 20.84
N LEU A 298 -2.67 13.05 19.91
CA LEU A 298 -2.17 13.68 18.69
C LEU A 298 -1.22 14.82 18.99
N SER A 299 -1.56 15.73 19.92
CA SER A 299 -0.66 16.81 20.31
C SER A 299 0.68 16.29 20.84
N GLN A 300 0.65 15.29 21.73
CA GLN A 300 1.88 14.69 22.26
C GLN A 300 2.71 14.00 21.18
N MET A 301 2.04 13.27 20.28
CA MET A 301 2.66 12.57 19.16
C MET A 301 3.30 13.55 18.18
N VAL A 302 2.64 14.68 17.88
CA VAL A 302 3.19 15.73 17.02
C VAL A 302 4.42 16.39 17.66
N GLU A 303 4.40 16.64 18.97
CA GLU A 303 5.58 17.15 19.69
C GLU A 303 6.77 16.18 19.59
N ASP A 304 6.53 14.89 19.82
CA ASP A 304 7.58 13.86 19.72
C ASP A 304 8.10 13.71 18.29
N LEU A 305 7.20 13.68 17.29
CA LEU A 305 7.57 13.66 15.87
C LEU A 305 8.46 14.85 15.53
N ARG A 306 8.09 16.06 15.96
CA ARG A 306 8.89 17.26 15.70
C ARG A 306 10.24 17.18 16.38
N ALA A 307 10.30 16.83 17.66
CA ALA A 307 11.56 16.73 18.40
C ALA A 307 12.54 15.72 17.77
N VAL A 308 12.02 14.57 17.31
CA VAL A 308 12.84 13.55 16.65
C VAL A 308 13.25 14.00 15.24
N LEU A 309 12.33 14.53 14.45
CA LEU A 309 12.61 14.88 13.05
C LEU A 309 13.52 16.11 12.92
N LEU A 310 13.42 17.06 13.86
CA LEU A 310 14.34 18.19 14.05
C LEU A 310 15.69 17.78 14.66
N GLN A 311 15.86 16.50 15.03
CA GLN A 311 17.07 15.95 15.66
C GLN A 311 17.40 16.60 17.03
N GLU A 312 16.39 17.15 17.71
CA GLU A 312 16.54 17.69 19.08
C GLU A 312 16.65 16.56 20.11
N LYS A 313 16.04 15.41 19.81
CA LYS A 313 16.10 14.18 20.61
C LYS A 313 16.16 12.96 19.71
N SER A 314 16.85 11.91 20.13
CA SER A 314 16.75 10.60 19.45
C SER A 314 15.56 9.78 19.96
N VAL A 315 15.08 8.82 19.15
CA VAL A 315 14.04 7.87 19.56
C VAL A 315 14.51 7.08 20.79
N GLU A 316 15.77 6.67 20.79
CA GLU A 316 16.43 5.91 21.85
C GLU A 316 16.54 6.70 23.17
N GLU A 317 16.75 8.02 23.11
CA GLU A 317 16.69 8.89 24.28
C GLU A 317 15.27 8.96 24.87
N LEU A 318 14.26 9.15 24.02
CA LEU A 318 12.86 9.24 24.46
C LEU A 318 12.37 7.92 25.05
N LEU A 319 12.75 6.78 24.47
CA LEU A 319 12.46 5.45 25.00
C LEU A 319 13.03 5.27 26.41
N ARG A 320 14.30 5.66 26.60
CA ARG A 320 14.97 5.63 27.92
C ARG A 320 14.30 6.56 28.92
N GLN A 321 13.99 7.80 28.54
CA GLN A 321 13.36 8.80 29.42
C GLN A 321 11.99 8.33 29.93
N ARG A 322 11.17 7.75 29.04
CA ARG A 322 9.82 7.28 29.38
C ARG A 322 9.81 5.90 30.05
N ARG A 323 10.98 5.25 30.19
CA ARG A 323 11.09 3.83 30.58
C ARG A 323 10.16 2.95 29.74
N SER A 324 9.94 3.35 28.49
CA SER A 324 9.13 2.59 27.55
C SER A 324 9.99 1.44 27.03
N GLY A 325 9.62 0.22 27.40
CA GLY A 325 10.27 -0.99 26.91
C GLY A 325 9.62 -1.41 25.60
N LEU A 326 10.22 -1.05 24.46
CA LEU A 326 9.89 -1.74 23.22
C LEU A 326 10.47 -3.15 23.27
N GLU A 327 9.69 -4.15 22.86
CA GLU A 327 10.21 -5.49 22.66
C GLU A 327 11.19 -5.47 21.49
N GLU A 328 12.48 -5.46 21.77
CA GLU A 328 13.51 -5.34 20.74
C GLU A 328 13.66 -6.59 19.87
N ARG A 329 13.22 -7.75 20.39
CA ARG A 329 13.27 -9.01 19.65
C ARG A 329 12.07 -9.08 18.72
N VAL A 330 12.33 -9.30 17.44
CA VAL A 330 11.28 -9.54 16.45
C VAL A 330 11.12 -11.04 16.24
N ARG A 331 9.88 -11.53 16.29
CA ARG A 331 9.55 -12.91 15.94
C ARG A 331 9.31 -13.01 14.45
N LEU A 332 10.40 -13.23 13.73
CA LEU A 332 10.42 -13.27 12.28
C LEU A 332 10.03 -14.67 11.77
N ASP A 333 9.05 -14.74 10.86
CA ASP A 333 8.69 -15.94 10.11
C ASP A 333 9.56 -16.04 8.85
N ALA A 334 9.65 -14.95 8.10
CA ALA A 334 10.47 -14.87 6.88
C ALA A 334 11.03 -13.47 6.66
N VAL A 335 12.23 -13.41 6.08
CA VAL A 335 12.75 -12.24 5.38
C VAL A 335 13.19 -12.73 4.01
N GLU A 336 12.78 -12.02 2.95
CA GLU A 336 13.16 -12.33 1.57
C GLU A 336 13.69 -11.06 0.91
N VAL A 337 14.84 -11.16 0.25
CA VAL A 337 15.39 -10.05 -0.54
C VAL A 337 15.19 -10.34 -2.03
N ARG A 338 14.48 -9.45 -2.72
CA ARG A 338 13.97 -9.65 -4.07
C ARG A 338 14.41 -8.54 -5.02
N ASN A 339 15.27 -8.90 -5.97
CA ASN A 339 15.75 -8.00 -7.02
C ASN A 339 14.98 -8.11 -8.34
N ASP A 340 14.01 -9.01 -8.46
CA ASP A 340 13.18 -9.16 -9.65
C ASP A 340 11.93 -8.27 -9.62
N LEU A 341 11.62 -7.65 -8.48
CA LEU A 341 10.34 -7.00 -8.26
C LEU A 341 10.25 -5.54 -8.72
N SER A 342 11.36 -4.79 -8.70
CA SER A 342 11.46 -3.42 -9.21
C SER A 342 12.67 -3.26 -10.12
N ARG A 343 12.57 -2.37 -11.11
CA ARG A 343 13.70 -2.09 -12.02
C ARG A 343 14.80 -1.28 -11.33
N SER A 344 14.44 -0.43 -10.38
CA SER A 344 15.33 0.56 -9.75
C SER A 344 15.62 0.32 -8.27
N HIS A 345 14.89 -0.59 -7.61
CA HIS A 345 15.04 -0.84 -6.18
C HIS A 345 15.17 -2.33 -5.88
N THR A 346 15.86 -2.64 -4.79
CA THR A 346 15.85 -3.96 -4.16
C THR A 346 14.68 -4.01 -3.20
N VAL A 347 13.90 -5.09 -3.20
CA VAL A 347 12.70 -5.21 -2.36
C VAL A 347 12.97 -6.17 -1.22
N ILE A 348 12.90 -5.70 0.01
CA ILE A 348 13.00 -6.52 1.22
C ILE A 348 11.59 -6.80 1.72
N GLN A 349 11.20 -8.07 1.79
CA GLN A 349 9.90 -8.49 2.31
C GLN A 349 10.07 -9.16 3.67
N PHE A 350 9.33 -8.70 4.67
CA PHE A 350 9.30 -9.28 6.00
C PHE A 350 7.95 -9.92 6.26
N ARG A 351 7.97 -11.06 6.92
CA ARG A 351 6.81 -11.66 7.57
C ARG A 351 7.14 -11.88 9.04
N ALA A 352 6.42 -11.24 9.93
CA ALA A 352 6.70 -11.29 11.37
C ALA A 352 5.41 -11.31 12.19
N GLN A 353 5.48 -11.78 13.44
CA GLN A 353 4.41 -11.53 14.40
C GLN A 353 4.33 -10.02 14.66
N ASP A 354 3.12 -9.46 14.55
CA ASP A 354 2.93 -8.03 14.73
C ASP A 354 3.15 -7.62 16.20
N GLN A 355 3.80 -6.48 16.41
CA GLN A 355 4.12 -5.92 17.73
C GLN A 355 4.35 -4.41 17.67
N VAL A 356 4.11 -3.72 18.78
CA VAL A 356 4.33 -2.27 18.88
C VAL A 356 5.79 -1.95 18.57
N GLY A 357 6.00 -1.01 17.64
CA GLY A 357 7.33 -0.59 17.21
C GLY A 357 8.01 -1.51 16.19
N LEU A 358 7.33 -2.54 15.69
CA LEU A 358 7.88 -3.42 14.64
C LEU A 358 8.43 -2.61 13.46
N LEU A 359 7.65 -1.68 12.90
CA LEU A 359 8.09 -0.85 11.77
C LEU A 359 9.38 -0.07 12.08
N TYR A 360 9.50 0.49 13.29
CA TYR A 360 10.72 1.17 13.72
C TYR A 360 11.91 0.21 13.77
N LEU A 361 11.74 -1.00 14.32
CA LEU A 361 12.80 -2.02 14.39
C LEU A 361 13.24 -2.47 12.99
N LEU A 362 12.31 -2.70 12.07
CA LEU A 362 12.60 -3.05 10.68
C LEU A 362 13.36 -1.91 9.97
N CYS A 363 12.85 -0.68 10.04
CA CYS A 363 13.50 0.49 9.46
C CYS A 363 14.90 0.74 10.07
N ARG A 364 15.06 0.54 11.38
CA ARG A 364 16.36 0.64 12.08
C ARG A 364 17.34 -0.41 11.58
N ALA A 365 16.90 -1.66 11.43
CA ALA A 365 17.74 -2.73 10.89
C ALA A 365 18.21 -2.43 9.46
N ILE A 366 17.30 -2.00 8.58
CA ILE A 366 17.60 -1.60 7.19
C ILE A 366 18.59 -0.44 7.16
N THR A 367 18.29 0.65 7.88
CA THR A 367 19.14 1.86 7.87
C THR A 367 20.51 1.63 8.51
N SER A 368 20.62 0.71 9.47
CA SER A 368 21.92 0.31 10.05
C SER A 368 22.86 -0.37 9.05
N LEU A 369 22.33 -0.84 7.92
CA LEU A 369 23.07 -1.43 6.81
C LEU A 369 23.39 -0.41 5.71
N ASN A 370 23.26 0.89 6.00
CA ASN A 370 23.45 1.97 5.03
C ASN A 370 22.55 1.82 3.81
N LEU A 371 21.32 1.36 4.03
CA LEU A 371 20.28 1.30 3.02
C LEU A 371 19.28 2.42 3.25
N ASP A 372 18.88 3.06 2.16
CA ASP A 372 17.86 4.09 2.16
C ASP A 372 16.52 3.53 1.69
N ILE A 373 15.44 3.89 2.37
CA ILE A 373 14.09 3.39 2.10
C ILE A 373 13.38 4.40 1.22
N PHE A 374 13.16 4.05 -0.04
CA PHE A 374 12.43 4.90 -0.98
C PHE A 374 10.93 4.87 -0.73
N THR A 375 10.37 3.67 -0.55
CA THR A 375 8.95 3.47 -0.23
C THR A 375 8.75 2.16 0.53
N ALA A 376 7.65 2.07 1.27
CA ALA A 376 7.30 0.88 2.02
C ALA A 376 5.81 0.56 1.88
N LYS A 377 5.46 -0.72 1.96
CA LYS A 377 4.10 -1.20 2.21
C LYS A 377 4.12 -1.95 3.52
N VAL A 378 3.37 -1.44 4.47
CA VAL A 378 3.28 -1.97 5.84
C VAL A 378 1.84 -2.43 6.01
N THR A 379 1.63 -3.68 6.40
CA THR A 379 0.27 -4.22 6.56
C THR A 379 0.26 -5.41 7.51
N THR A 380 -0.80 -5.50 8.32
CA THR A 380 -1.03 -6.65 9.20
C THR A 380 -2.17 -7.50 8.66
N TRP A 381 -1.88 -8.76 8.33
CA TRP A 381 -2.84 -9.74 7.84
C TRP A 381 -2.91 -10.95 8.78
N ARG A 382 -4.10 -11.21 9.35
CA ARG A 382 -4.36 -12.33 10.27
C ARG A 382 -3.37 -12.40 11.45
N GLY A 383 -2.99 -11.23 12.00
CA GLY A 383 -2.06 -11.12 13.13
C GLY A 383 -0.58 -11.24 12.77
N MET A 384 -0.25 -11.30 11.48
CA MET A 384 1.11 -11.27 10.97
C MET A 384 1.34 -9.97 10.21
N ALA A 385 2.43 -9.27 10.49
CA ALA A 385 2.91 -8.20 9.65
C ALA A 385 3.50 -8.80 8.35
N GLU A 386 3.13 -8.24 7.21
CA GLU A 386 3.63 -8.60 5.88
C GLU A 386 4.15 -7.33 5.20
N ASP A 387 5.34 -6.89 5.58
CA ASP A 387 5.90 -5.59 5.18
C ASP A 387 6.84 -5.73 3.99
N ALA A 388 6.84 -4.76 3.08
CA ALA A 388 7.74 -4.71 1.93
C ALA A 388 8.40 -3.33 1.82
N PHE A 389 9.74 -3.30 1.78
CA PHE A 389 10.54 -2.09 1.70
C PHE A 389 11.31 -2.07 0.38
N TYR A 390 11.20 -0.96 -0.35
CA TYR A 390 11.94 -0.72 -1.58
C TYR A 390 13.15 0.13 -1.25
N VAL A 391 14.33 -0.45 -1.39
CA VAL A 391 15.58 0.12 -0.89
C VAL A 391 16.62 0.31 -1.97
N THR A 392 17.53 1.24 -1.70
CA THR A 392 18.76 1.49 -2.46
C THR A 392 19.95 1.64 -1.51
N ASP A 393 21.17 1.61 -2.04
CA ASP A 393 22.33 2.11 -1.30
C ASP A 393 22.22 3.64 -1.05
N LEU A 394 23.10 4.20 -0.22
CA LEU A 394 23.10 5.65 0.04
C LEU A 394 23.43 6.52 -1.19
N GLN A 395 23.81 5.92 -2.32
CA GLN A 395 24.01 6.60 -3.59
C GLN A 395 22.77 6.51 -4.50
N GLY A 396 21.67 5.94 -4.01
CA GLY A 396 20.42 5.77 -4.76
C GLY A 396 20.49 4.65 -5.81
N ARG A 397 21.44 3.72 -5.68
CA ARG A 397 21.59 2.58 -6.61
C ARG A 397 20.96 1.33 -6.03
N LYS A 398 20.33 0.55 -6.92
CA LYS A 398 19.87 -0.79 -6.61
C LYS A 398 21.05 -1.70 -6.24
N LEU A 399 20.86 -2.61 -5.29
CA LEU A 399 21.91 -3.55 -4.89
C LEU A 399 22.14 -4.60 -5.99
N PRO A 400 23.39 -5.09 -6.16
CA PRO A 400 23.66 -6.21 -7.05
C PRO A 400 23.01 -7.50 -6.53
N ASP A 401 22.64 -8.41 -7.43
CA ASP A 401 21.95 -9.67 -7.09
C ASP A 401 22.76 -10.53 -6.10
N GLU A 402 24.08 -10.51 -6.23
CA GLU A 402 25.03 -11.23 -5.38
C GLU A 402 24.97 -10.82 -3.91
N ALA A 403 24.51 -9.59 -3.61
CA ALA A 403 24.42 -9.08 -2.24
C ALA A 403 23.11 -9.46 -1.52
N CYS A 404 22.13 -10.01 -2.23
CA CYS A 404 20.80 -10.28 -1.68
C CYS A 404 20.82 -11.33 -0.55
N GLU A 405 21.54 -12.44 -0.75
CA GLU A 405 21.63 -13.52 0.25
C GLU A 405 22.32 -13.04 1.53
N GLU A 406 23.42 -12.28 1.39
CA GLU A 406 24.13 -11.71 2.54
C GLU A 406 23.25 -10.72 3.30
N LEU A 407 22.54 -9.83 2.57
CA LEU A 407 21.61 -8.87 3.16
C LEU A 407 20.51 -9.57 3.97
N GLU A 408 19.93 -10.65 3.43
CA GLU A 408 18.91 -11.44 4.11
C GLU A 408 19.42 -12.00 5.45
N GLN A 409 20.61 -12.60 5.45
CA GLN A 409 21.23 -13.15 6.67
C GLN A 409 21.53 -12.05 7.70
N GLN A 410 22.05 -10.91 7.24
CA GLN A 410 22.40 -9.77 8.08
C GLN A 410 21.15 -9.13 8.74
N LEU A 411 20.04 -9.07 8.03
CA LEU A 411 18.76 -8.57 8.56
C LEU A 411 18.16 -9.54 9.58
N ARG A 412 18.13 -10.83 9.25
CA ARG A 412 17.64 -11.87 10.17
C ARG A 412 18.41 -11.85 11.49
N ALA A 413 19.74 -11.85 11.42
CA ALA A 413 20.59 -11.83 12.61
C ALA A 413 20.31 -10.61 13.50
N ARG A 414 20.16 -9.41 12.91
CA ARG A 414 19.87 -8.18 13.67
C ARG A 414 18.50 -8.15 14.33
N LEU A 415 17.50 -8.77 13.72
CA LEU A 415 16.11 -8.72 14.19
C LEU A 415 15.79 -9.82 15.21
N GLU A 416 16.41 -11.00 15.08
CA GLU A 416 16.17 -12.13 15.98
C GLU A 416 17.05 -12.08 17.25
N MET A 417 18.20 -11.40 17.21
CA MET A 417 19.07 -11.21 18.36
C MET A 417 18.59 -10.03 19.21
N ALA A 418 18.34 -10.28 20.51
CA ALA A 418 18.22 -9.17 21.46
C ALA A 418 19.59 -8.46 21.52
N PRO A 419 19.65 -7.11 21.52
CA PRO A 419 20.92 -6.44 21.70
C PRO A 419 21.57 -6.95 22.98
N GLN A 420 22.84 -7.36 22.89
CA GLN A 420 23.65 -7.49 24.08
C GLN A 420 23.62 -6.11 24.72
N ARG A 421 22.96 -5.99 25.88
CA ARG A 421 23.10 -4.80 26.71
C ARG A 421 24.60 -4.62 26.88
N GLU A 422 25.18 -3.62 26.24
CA GLU A 422 26.53 -3.19 26.57
C GLU A 422 26.50 -2.96 28.08
N ALA A 423 27.20 -3.83 28.80
CA ALA A 423 27.42 -3.66 30.22
C ALA A 423 28.20 -2.36 30.34
N VAL A 424 27.49 -1.28 30.65
CA VAL A 424 28.10 -0.03 31.06
C VAL A 424 28.92 -0.37 32.30
N ALA A 425 30.23 -0.45 32.11
CA ALA A 425 31.23 -0.55 33.17
C ALA A 425 31.41 0.80 33.86
#